data_AF-A0A517VUH9-F1
#
_entry.id   AF-A0A517VUH9-F1
#
_cell.length_a   1.000
_cell.length_b   1.000
_cell.length_c   1.000
_cell.angle_alpha   90.00
_cell.angle_beta   90.00
_cell.angle_gamma   90.00
#
_symmetry.space_group_name_H-M   'P 1'
#
loop_
_entity.id
_entity.type
_entity.pdbx_description
1 polymer ?
#
loop_
_entity_poly.entity_id
_entity_poly.type
_entity_poly.pdbx_seq_one_letter_code
_entity_poly.pdbx_strand_id
1 'polypeptide(L)'
;MKRSSFLFCLMFLFSSLMTVWGADDIEQQITQIKQVQKEGQGNLTASQAVQKLSKSNASALIPILSGFKDANPIAVNWLRGAFEAIAANAIKQKTLPTQKLEKFIQDKSQNPRARRLAYETLIKVDPQAADRIIPGMLNDASVTLRRDAVQRLIDEAKSLEKAGKKNQAKKVYQQALTGATDSDQVKAIVKPLRALGDKIDLQKHFGFLSDWMIVGPFDNRDKKGYDTVYSPEDKIDFSSTLEGKEGKVKWKSVNTEDDYGIFDIAKSISPYKGAVMYCVADFYSPQEQSLEIRLGTPNAWKIWVNGKLLFARNEYHRGMVVDQYSVPVKFKPGKNVILLKLCQNEQTDSWAQRYQFQLRIARPSGIGVLSQKAEATTQLSP
;
A
#
# COMPACT_ATOMS: atom_id res chain seq x y z
N MET A 1 30.27 -19.00 88.82
CA MET A 1 30.69 -18.72 87.43
C MET A 1 29.49 -18.87 86.51
N LYS A 2 28.94 -17.74 86.02
CA LYS A 2 27.80 -17.66 85.11
C LYS A 2 28.31 -17.68 83.66
N ARG A 3 27.63 -18.39 82.76
CA ARG A 3 27.72 -18.15 81.31
C ARG A 3 26.34 -17.73 80.83
N SER A 4 26.29 -16.56 80.21
CA SER A 4 25.09 -15.96 79.63
C SER A 4 25.28 -15.81 78.12
N SER A 5 24.14 -16.03 77.45
CA SER A 5 23.77 -15.95 76.04
C SER A 5 24.41 -14.84 75.19
N PHE A 6 24.43 -15.04 73.86
CA PHE A 6 23.79 -14.10 72.90
C PHE A 6 23.69 -14.76 71.51
N LEU A 7 22.46 -14.93 71.02
CA LEU A 7 22.14 -15.37 69.67
C LEU A 7 21.78 -14.12 68.86
N PHE A 8 22.53 -13.82 67.78
CA PHE A 8 22.29 -12.64 66.94
C PHE A 8 21.53 -13.06 65.68
N CYS A 9 20.32 -12.52 65.51
CA CYS A 9 19.45 -12.77 64.35
C CYS A 9 19.69 -11.64 63.33
N LEU A 10 20.20 -11.98 62.14
CA LEU A 10 20.45 -11.01 61.06
C LEU A 10 19.30 -11.06 60.03
N MET A 11 18.45 -10.04 60.04
CA MET A 11 17.40 -9.82 59.03
C MET A 11 18.02 -9.13 57.80
N PHE A 12 18.04 -9.81 56.65
CA PHE A 12 18.38 -9.20 55.36
C PHE A 12 17.12 -8.61 54.71
N LEU A 13 17.04 -7.28 54.65
CA LEU A 13 16.08 -6.53 53.84
C LEU A 13 16.59 -6.44 52.40
N PHE A 14 15.96 -7.18 51.48
CA PHE A 14 16.15 -6.99 50.04
C PHE A 14 15.28 -5.83 49.55
N SER A 15 15.87 -4.65 49.37
CA SER A 15 15.25 -3.54 48.63
C SER A 15 15.47 -3.75 47.13
N SER A 16 14.41 -4.04 46.38
CA SER A 16 14.43 -4.04 44.92
C SER A 16 14.54 -2.59 44.40
N LEU A 17 15.74 -2.18 43.98
CA LEU A 17 15.91 -0.94 43.23
C LEU A 17 15.20 -1.06 41.87
N MET A 18 14.04 -0.43 41.73
CA MET A 18 13.49 -0.14 40.41
C MET A 18 14.29 1.01 39.79
N THR A 19 15.16 0.71 38.84
CA THR A 19 15.78 1.73 37.98
C THR A 19 14.69 2.42 37.17
N VAL A 20 14.40 3.67 37.52
CA VAL A 20 13.52 4.56 36.76
C VAL A 20 14.32 5.05 35.54
N TRP A 21 13.92 4.61 34.35
CA TRP A 21 14.48 5.13 33.10
C TRP A 21 13.95 6.54 32.85
N GLY A 22 14.85 7.48 32.57
CA GLY A 22 14.49 8.83 32.16
C GLY A 22 13.96 8.87 30.73
N ALA A 23 13.10 9.84 30.42
CA ALA A 23 12.57 10.04 29.06
C ALA A 23 13.70 10.25 28.03
N ASP A 24 14.75 10.96 28.42
CA ASP A 24 15.92 11.24 27.57
C ASP A 24 16.66 9.95 27.13
N ASP A 25 16.73 8.93 28.00
CA ASP A 25 17.38 7.66 27.67
C ASP A 25 16.56 6.86 26.64
N ILE A 26 15.22 6.86 26.78
CA ILE A 26 14.32 6.21 25.82
C ILE A 26 14.47 6.84 24.43
N GLU A 27 14.43 8.17 24.35
CA GLU A 27 14.59 8.89 23.07
C GLU A 27 15.98 8.67 22.45
N GLN A 28 17.02 8.62 23.27
CA GLN A 28 18.38 8.32 22.81
C GLN A 28 18.45 6.92 22.18
N GLN A 29 17.90 5.88 22.83
CA GLN A 29 17.91 4.53 22.28
C GLN A 29 17.12 4.45 20.96
N ILE A 30 15.94 5.09 20.89
CA ILE A 30 15.14 5.14 19.66
C ILE A 30 15.92 5.81 18.53
N THR A 31 16.59 6.92 18.82
CA THR A 31 17.40 7.67 17.84
C THR A 31 18.54 6.81 17.30
N GLN A 32 19.23 6.05 18.16
CA GLN A 32 20.29 5.12 17.75
C GLN A 32 19.75 4.00 16.85
N ILE A 33 18.59 3.43 17.17
CA ILE A 33 17.95 2.38 16.35
C ILE A 33 17.57 2.90 14.97
N LYS A 34 17.14 4.15 14.85
CA LYS A 34 16.78 4.77 13.56
C LYS A 34 17.96 4.93 12.59
N GLN A 35 19.20 4.82 13.07
CA GLN A 35 20.40 4.94 12.23
C GLN A 35 20.78 3.65 11.49
N VAL A 36 20.10 2.52 11.73
CA VAL A 36 20.38 1.27 11.02
C VAL A 36 20.12 1.42 9.53
N GLN A 37 21.04 0.95 8.69
CA GLN A 37 20.91 0.95 7.24
C GLN A 37 21.08 -0.45 6.65
N LYS A 38 21.07 -0.53 5.32
CA LYS A 38 21.33 -1.77 4.58
C LYS A 38 22.76 -2.29 4.86
N GLU A 39 22.99 -3.56 4.54
CA GLU A 39 24.32 -4.19 4.65
C GLU A 39 24.90 -4.19 6.06
N GLY A 40 24.03 -4.12 7.08
CA GLY A 40 24.41 -4.24 8.49
C GLY A 40 25.00 -2.98 9.12
N GLN A 41 25.06 -1.87 8.40
CA GLN A 41 25.52 -0.59 8.94
C GLN A 41 24.65 -0.15 10.14
N GLY A 42 25.29 0.14 11.27
CA GLY A 42 24.61 0.56 12.50
C GLY A 42 24.01 -0.59 13.34
N ASN A 43 24.11 -1.85 12.90
CA ASN A 43 23.50 -2.99 13.60
C ASN A 43 24.01 -3.18 15.03
N LEU A 44 25.31 -3.02 15.28
CA LEU A 44 25.89 -3.21 16.62
C LEU A 44 25.28 -2.23 17.63
N THR A 45 25.29 -0.94 17.28
CA THR A 45 24.71 0.12 18.10
C THR A 45 23.22 -0.10 18.32
N ALA A 46 22.47 -0.43 17.26
CA ALA A 46 21.04 -0.68 17.38
C ALA A 46 20.70 -1.94 18.20
N SER A 47 21.51 -2.98 18.12
CA SER A 47 21.36 -4.18 18.95
C SER A 47 21.51 -3.84 20.43
N GLN A 48 22.56 -3.10 20.79
CA GLN A 48 22.77 -2.62 22.16
C GLN A 48 21.63 -1.71 22.62
N ALA A 49 21.16 -0.81 21.75
CA ALA A 49 20.06 0.09 22.04
C ALA A 49 18.74 -0.66 22.26
N VAL A 50 18.43 -1.67 21.44
CA VAL A 50 17.26 -2.53 21.63
C VAL A 50 17.35 -3.33 22.93
N GLN A 51 18.52 -3.88 23.28
CA GLN A 51 18.71 -4.62 24.54
C GLN A 51 18.45 -3.73 25.77
N LYS A 52 18.90 -2.47 25.71
CA LYS A 52 18.66 -1.44 26.73
C LYS A 52 17.18 -1.09 26.79
N LEU A 53 16.62 -0.67 25.65
CA LEU A 53 15.24 -0.21 25.52
C LEU A 53 14.24 -1.28 25.96
N SER A 54 14.46 -2.55 25.61
CA SER A 54 13.58 -3.68 25.94
C SER A 54 13.46 -3.97 27.44
N LYS A 55 14.38 -3.44 28.27
CA LYS A 55 14.33 -3.54 29.74
C LYS A 55 13.54 -2.40 30.39
N SER A 56 13.08 -1.42 29.60
CA SER A 56 12.26 -0.32 30.08
C SER A 56 10.88 -0.80 30.54
N ASN A 57 10.20 0.04 31.33
CA ASN A 57 8.83 -0.20 31.74
C ASN A 57 7.81 0.27 30.67
N ALA A 58 6.52 0.12 30.97
CA ALA A 58 5.41 0.43 30.05
C ALA A 58 5.37 1.89 29.55
N SER A 59 6.06 2.83 30.20
CA SER A 59 6.15 4.22 29.75
C SER A 59 6.84 4.39 28.38
N ALA A 60 7.72 3.45 28.00
CA ALA A 60 8.44 3.49 26.73
C ALA A 60 7.59 3.10 25.51
N LEU A 61 6.41 2.49 25.71
CA LEU A 61 5.58 1.96 24.62
C LEU A 61 5.14 3.04 23.63
N ILE A 62 4.63 4.18 24.10
CA ILE A 62 4.18 5.29 23.23
C ILE A 62 5.35 6.00 22.53
N PRO A 63 6.47 6.31 23.20
CA PRO A 63 7.67 6.79 22.53
C PRO A 63 8.15 5.87 21.40
N ILE A 64 8.20 4.55 21.64
CA ILE A 64 8.64 3.58 20.62
C ILE A 64 7.70 3.60 19.42
N LEU A 65 6.38 3.56 19.64
CA LEU A 65 5.39 3.64 18.57
C LEU A 65 5.50 4.94 17.77
N SER A 66 5.73 6.06 18.45
CA SER A 66 5.96 7.36 17.81
C SER A 66 7.25 7.38 16.99
N GLY A 67 8.28 6.66 17.46
CA GLY A 67 9.57 6.49 16.79
C GLY A 67 9.50 5.77 15.44
N PHE A 68 8.38 5.12 15.10
CA PHE A 68 8.17 4.57 13.75
C PHE A 68 8.04 5.67 12.70
N LYS A 69 7.68 6.89 13.11
CA LYS A 69 7.67 8.04 12.23
C LYS A 69 9.09 8.31 11.73
N ASP A 70 9.24 8.46 10.42
CA ASP A 70 10.51 8.69 9.72
C ASP A 70 11.56 7.58 9.90
N ALA A 71 11.19 6.42 10.44
CA ALA A 71 12.06 5.27 10.52
C ALA A 71 12.05 4.50 9.19
N ASN A 72 13.23 4.09 8.73
CA ASN A 72 13.33 3.20 7.58
C ASN A 72 12.78 1.79 7.92
N PRO A 73 12.47 0.94 6.92
CA PRO A 73 11.88 -0.38 7.16
C PRO A 73 12.69 -1.29 8.08
N ILE A 74 14.03 -1.18 8.09
CA ILE A 74 14.89 -1.99 8.94
C ILE A 74 14.74 -1.51 10.39
N ALA A 75 14.88 -0.21 10.64
CA ALA A 75 14.70 0.39 11.97
C ALA A 75 13.31 0.08 12.56
N VAL A 76 12.24 0.11 11.75
CA VAL A 76 10.88 -0.27 12.18
C VAL A 76 10.83 -1.70 12.75
N ASN A 77 11.58 -2.65 12.16
CA ASN A 77 11.62 -4.03 12.66
C ASN A 77 12.31 -4.12 14.02
N TRP A 78 13.42 -3.39 14.22
CA TRP A 78 14.11 -3.32 15.52
C TRP A 78 13.23 -2.69 16.60
N LEU A 79 12.58 -1.56 16.30
CA LEU A 79 11.66 -0.88 17.23
C LEU A 79 10.46 -1.76 17.60
N ARG A 80 9.90 -2.51 16.64
CA ARG A 80 8.84 -3.49 16.89
C ARG A 80 9.28 -4.54 17.91
N GLY A 81 10.46 -5.12 17.76
CA GLY A 81 10.97 -6.12 18.70
C GLY A 81 11.08 -5.60 20.13
N ALA A 82 11.60 -4.37 20.30
CA ALA A 82 11.65 -3.73 21.61
C ALA A 82 10.26 -3.47 22.19
N PHE A 83 9.32 -2.97 21.37
CA PHE A 83 7.94 -2.75 21.78
C PHE A 83 7.28 -4.06 22.26
N GLU A 84 7.41 -5.14 21.49
CA GLU A 84 6.77 -6.43 21.80
C GLU A 84 7.29 -7.03 23.11
N ALA A 85 8.60 -6.91 23.38
CA ALA A 85 9.20 -7.35 24.64
C ALA A 85 8.63 -6.58 25.85
N ILE A 86 8.55 -5.25 25.75
CA ILE A 86 8.02 -4.40 26.82
C ILE A 86 6.51 -4.65 26.99
N ALA A 87 5.77 -4.75 25.90
CA ALA A 87 4.33 -4.99 25.90
C ALA A 87 3.98 -6.35 26.52
N ALA A 88 4.74 -7.41 26.21
CA ALA A 88 4.54 -8.73 26.80
C ALA A 88 4.74 -8.69 28.34
N ASN A 89 5.75 -7.97 28.82
CA ASN A 89 5.97 -7.78 30.25
C ASN A 89 4.86 -6.94 30.90
N ALA A 90 4.44 -5.84 30.25
CA ALA A 90 3.37 -4.98 30.74
C ALA A 90 2.02 -5.71 30.81
N ILE A 91 1.73 -6.61 29.86
CA ILE A 91 0.54 -7.47 29.89
C ILE A 91 0.61 -8.43 31.10
N LYS A 92 1.74 -9.12 31.30
CA LYS A 92 1.92 -10.03 32.45
C LYS A 92 1.77 -9.31 33.79
N GLN A 93 2.27 -8.07 33.88
CA GLN A 93 2.20 -7.24 35.07
C GLN A 93 0.89 -6.47 35.20
N LYS A 94 -0.02 -6.55 34.22
CA LYS A 94 -1.27 -5.77 34.14
C LYS A 94 -1.03 -4.24 34.21
N THR A 95 0.09 -3.78 33.67
CA THR A 95 0.50 -2.36 33.63
C THR A 95 0.41 -1.73 32.24
N LEU A 96 -0.22 -2.43 31.28
CA LEU A 96 -0.38 -1.92 29.91
C LEU A 96 -1.19 -0.62 29.91
N PRO A 97 -0.71 0.47 29.27
CA PRO A 97 -1.38 1.76 29.29
C PRO A 97 -2.50 1.83 28.24
N THR A 98 -3.57 1.07 28.45
CA THR A 98 -4.66 0.84 27.47
C THR A 98 -5.25 2.13 26.91
N GLN A 99 -5.58 3.11 27.76
CA GLN A 99 -6.14 4.40 27.33
C GLN A 99 -5.17 5.20 26.43
N LYS A 100 -3.86 5.15 26.71
CA LYS A 100 -2.86 5.83 25.88
C LYS A 100 -2.69 5.13 24.53
N LEU A 101 -2.72 3.80 24.52
CA LEU A 101 -2.69 3.01 23.28
C LEU A 101 -3.92 3.30 22.42
N GLU A 102 -5.12 3.32 23.00
CA GLU A 102 -6.36 3.63 22.28
C GLU A 102 -6.30 5.03 21.63
N LYS A 103 -5.88 6.05 22.37
CA LYS A 103 -5.66 7.40 21.83
C LYS A 103 -4.65 7.40 20.67
N PHE A 104 -3.54 6.67 20.82
CA PHE A 104 -2.54 6.54 19.76
C PHE A 104 -3.10 5.85 18.50
N ILE A 105 -3.93 4.82 18.66
CA ILE A 105 -4.57 4.12 17.54
C ILE A 105 -5.56 5.03 16.82
N GLN A 106 -6.28 5.91 17.53
CA GLN A 106 -7.26 6.83 16.94
C GLN A 106 -6.62 8.04 16.25
N ASP A 107 -5.39 8.41 16.61
CA ASP A 107 -4.63 9.48 15.96
C ASP A 107 -4.16 9.06 14.55
N LYS A 108 -4.91 9.45 13.53
CA LYS A 108 -4.66 9.13 12.12
C LYS A 108 -3.38 9.76 11.56
N SER A 109 -2.76 10.71 12.27
CA SER A 109 -1.47 11.29 11.87
C SER A 109 -0.28 10.38 12.20
N GLN A 110 -0.47 9.38 13.09
CA GLN A 110 0.58 8.45 13.47
C GLN A 110 0.86 7.41 12.37
N ASN A 111 2.04 6.81 12.43
CA ASN A 111 2.46 5.78 11.48
C ASN A 111 1.44 4.61 11.45
N PRO A 112 0.90 4.24 10.26
CA PRO A 112 -0.10 3.18 10.15
C PRO A 112 0.31 1.82 10.72
N ARG A 113 1.60 1.45 10.59
CA ARG A 113 2.13 0.18 11.12
C ARG A 113 2.23 0.22 12.65
N ALA A 114 2.58 1.37 13.23
CA ALA A 114 2.61 1.56 14.68
C ALA A 114 1.20 1.47 15.26
N ARG A 115 0.23 2.15 14.64
CA ARG A 115 -1.19 2.09 15.04
C ARG A 115 -1.73 0.67 15.01
N ARG A 116 -1.37 -0.12 13.98
CA ARG A 116 -1.73 -1.54 13.92
C ARG A 116 -1.12 -2.35 15.06
N LEU A 117 0.18 -2.18 15.33
CA LEU A 117 0.87 -2.89 16.42
C LEU A 117 0.28 -2.55 17.79
N ALA A 118 -0.06 -1.27 18.02
CA ALA A 118 -0.75 -0.82 19.22
C ALA A 118 -2.13 -1.47 19.36
N TYR A 119 -2.91 -1.52 18.27
CA TYR A 119 -4.22 -2.16 18.24
C TYR A 119 -4.15 -3.66 18.56
N GLU A 120 -3.28 -4.41 17.88
CA GLU A 120 -3.07 -5.84 18.12
C GLU A 120 -2.63 -6.14 19.56
N THR A 121 -1.96 -5.19 20.20
CA THR A 121 -1.53 -5.30 21.60
C THR A 121 -2.67 -4.99 22.57
N LEU A 122 -3.45 -3.95 22.31
CA LEU A 122 -4.60 -3.55 23.12
C LEU A 122 -5.65 -4.66 23.18
N ILE A 123 -6.00 -5.25 22.04
CA ILE A 123 -7.07 -6.27 21.97
C ILE A 123 -6.72 -7.58 22.69
N LYS A 124 -5.44 -7.81 23.05
CA LYS A 124 -5.03 -8.96 23.88
C LYS A 124 -5.54 -8.87 25.32
N VAL A 125 -5.76 -7.65 25.82
CA VAL A 125 -6.25 -7.40 27.19
C VAL A 125 -7.64 -6.76 27.22
N ASP A 126 -8.05 -6.12 26.12
CA ASP A 126 -9.37 -5.51 25.95
C ASP A 126 -9.93 -5.84 24.56
N PRO A 127 -10.51 -7.03 24.37
CA PRO A 127 -11.09 -7.43 23.09
C PRO A 127 -12.22 -6.50 22.61
N GLN A 128 -12.95 -5.85 23.53
CA GLN A 128 -14.04 -4.92 23.20
C GLN A 128 -13.53 -3.59 22.62
N ALA A 129 -12.22 -3.32 22.70
CA ALA A 129 -11.63 -2.17 22.02
C ALA A 129 -11.88 -2.20 20.50
N ALA A 130 -12.06 -3.39 19.90
CA ALA A 130 -12.42 -3.52 18.49
C ALA A 130 -13.73 -2.76 18.17
N ASP A 131 -14.76 -2.89 19.01
CA ASP A 131 -16.06 -2.24 18.80
C ASP A 131 -15.99 -0.71 18.92
N ARG A 132 -15.04 -0.20 19.72
CA ARG A 132 -14.83 1.24 19.90
C ARG A 132 -13.97 1.86 18.80
N ILE A 133 -13.04 1.09 18.24
CA ILE A 133 -11.99 1.61 17.35
C ILE A 133 -12.32 1.34 15.88
N ILE A 134 -12.59 0.09 15.53
CA ILE A 134 -12.67 -0.37 14.13
C ILE A 134 -13.76 0.34 13.30
N PRO A 135 -14.96 0.66 13.84
CA PRO A 135 -15.96 1.40 13.07
C PRO A 135 -15.45 2.74 12.49
N GLY A 136 -14.51 3.40 13.16
CA GLY A 136 -13.90 4.66 12.72
C GLY A 136 -12.82 4.53 11.63
N MET A 137 -12.52 3.30 11.19
CA MET A 137 -11.35 2.99 10.34
C MET A 137 -11.69 2.70 8.87
N LEU A 138 -12.96 2.82 8.45
CA LEU A 138 -13.41 2.48 7.10
C LEU A 138 -12.63 3.16 5.97
N ASN A 139 -12.14 4.38 6.17
CA ASN A 139 -11.33 5.13 5.19
C ASN A 139 -9.93 5.46 5.71
N ASP A 140 -9.45 4.68 6.67
CA ASP A 140 -8.16 4.92 7.33
C ASP A 140 -6.98 4.68 6.39
N ALA A 141 -5.87 5.41 6.57
CA ALA A 141 -4.64 5.20 5.80
C ALA A 141 -3.99 3.84 6.07
N SER A 142 -4.20 3.28 7.27
CA SER A 142 -3.78 1.92 7.63
C SER A 142 -4.64 0.88 6.92
N VAL A 143 -4.02 0.19 5.96
CA VAL A 143 -4.64 -0.88 5.19
C VAL A 143 -5.24 -1.95 6.09
N THR A 144 -4.54 -2.35 7.15
CA THR A 144 -4.99 -3.43 8.02
C THR A 144 -6.15 -3.04 8.94
N LEU A 145 -6.13 -1.82 9.51
CA LEU A 145 -7.28 -1.33 10.30
C LEU A 145 -8.51 -1.09 9.42
N ARG A 146 -8.28 -0.59 8.20
CA ARG A 146 -9.35 -0.41 7.22
C ARG A 146 -9.96 -1.73 6.79
N ARG A 147 -9.14 -2.75 6.54
CA ARG A 147 -9.56 -4.10 6.20
C ARG A 147 -10.49 -4.68 7.27
N ASP A 148 -10.16 -4.51 8.55
CA ASP A 148 -11.01 -4.94 9.67
C ASP A 148 -12.36 -4.19 9.66
N ALA A 149 -12.37 -2.89 9.39
CA ALA A 149 -13.59 -2.08 9.31
C ALA A 149 -14.50 -2.49 8.15
N VAL A 150 -13.91 -2.76 6.98
CA VAL A 150 -14.62 -3.30 5.81
C VAL A 150 -15.18 -4.68 6.14
N GLN A 151 -14.40 -5.55 6.80
CA GLN A 151 -14.85 -6.90 7.16
C GLN A 151 -16.06 -6.86 8.11
N ARG A 152 -16.03 -5.98 9.11
CA ARG A 152 -17.17 -5.77 10.02
C ARG A 152 -18.46 -5.45 9.25
N LEU A 153 -18.39 -4.56 8.26
CA LEU A 153 -19.56 -4.20 7.44
C LEU A 153 -19.98 -5.34 6.51
N ILE A 154 -19.04 -6.11 5.95
CA ILE A 154 -19.37 -7.32 5.18
C ILE A 154 -20.17 -8.30 6.04
N ASP A 155 -19.75 -8.54 7.29
CA ASP A 155 -20.40 -9.49 8.18
C ASP A 155 -21.77 -8.99 8.67
N GLU A 156 -21.90 -7.68 8.92
CA GLU A 156 -23.19 -7.02 9.19
C GLU A 156 -24.15 -7.16 8.00
N ALA A 157 -23.69 -6.87 6.77
CA ALA A 157 -24.50 -6.98 5.56
C ALA A 157 -24.97 -8.43 5.33
N LYS A 158 -24.08 -9.42 5.47
CA LYS A 158 -24.43 -10.84 5.39
C LYS A 158 -25.48 -11.24 6.43
N SER A 159 -25.39 -10.70 7.64
CA SER A 159 -26.36 -10.97 8.70
C SER A 159 -27.74 -10.39 8.37
N LEU A 160 -27.78 -9.18 7.80
CA LEU A 160 -29.01 -8.56 7.30
C LEU A 160 -29.63 -9.34 6.13
N GLU A 161 -28.81 -9.87 5.21
CA GLU A 161 -29.31 -10.74 4.13
C GLU A 161 -29.97 -12.01 4.67
N LYS A 162 -29.31 -12.69 5.62
CA LYS A 162 -29.87 -13.87 6.30
C LYS A 162 -31.18 -13.57 7.01
N ALA A 163 -31.34 -12.35 7.52
CA ALA A 163 -32.59 -11.88 8.14
C ALA A 163 -33.64 -11.37 7.13
N GLY A 164 -33.43 -11.54 5.81
CA GLY A 164 -34.35 -11.10 4.76
C GLY A 164 -34.37 -9.59 4.51
N LYS A 165 -33.52 -8.81 5.19
CA LYS A 165 -33.50 -7.33 5.13
C LYS A 165 -32.64 -6.82 3.96
N LYS A 166 -32.97 -7.25 2.73
CA LYS A 166 -32.17 -7.03 1.51
C LYS A 166 -31.79 -5.56 1.26
N ASN A 167 -32.73 -4.63 1.44
CA ASN A 167 -32.46 -3.19 1.23
C ASN A 167 -31.48 -2.62 2.26
N GLN A 168 -31.48 -3.12 3.50
CA GLN A 168 -30.53 -2.70 4.53
C GLN A 168 -29.15 -3.31 4.25
N ALA A 169 -29.10 -4.60 3.93
CA ALA A 169 -27.86 -5.28 3.54
C ALA A 169 -27.17 -4.57 2.37
N LYS A 170 -27.95 -4.20 1.34
CA LYS A 170 -27.48 -3.43 0.18
C LYS A 170 -26.76 -2.14 0.61
N LYS A 171 -27.38 -1.33 1.48
CA LYS A 171 -26.78 -0.09 1.98
C LYS A 171 -25.48 -0.35 2.74
N VAL A 172 -25.43 -1.40 3.56
CA VAL A 172 -24.22 -1.77 4.32
C VAL A 172 -23.10 -2.25 3.39
N TYR A 173 -23.40 -3.04 2.36
CA TYR A 173 -22.42 -3.41 1.34
C TYR A 173 -21.90 -2.19 0.55
N GLN A 174 -22.78 -1.25 0.17
CA GLN A 174 -22.36 -0.01 -0.48
C GLN A 174 -21.43 0.80 0.43
N GLN A 175 -21.73 0.88 1.73
CA GLN A 175 -20.85 1.50 2.71
C GLN A 175 -19.50 0.76 2.80
N ALA A 176 -19.50 -0.57 2.90
CA ALA A 176 -18.28 -1.38 2.93
C ALA A 176 -17.40 -1.13 1.70
N LEU A 177 -18.00 -1.01 0.52
CA LEU A 177 -17.30 -0.76 -0.74
C LEU A 177 -16.54 0.56 -0.73
N THR A 178 -17.00 1.59 0.00
CA THR A 178 -16.32 2.90 0.04
C THR A 178 -14.90 2.82 0.61
N GLY A 179 -14.65 1.86 1.52
CA GLY A 179 -13.35 1.63 2.15
C GLY A 179 -12.58 0.42 1.61
N ALA A 180 -13.22 -0.43 0.82
CA ALA A 180 -12.62 -1.66 0.32
C ALA A 180 -11.54 -1.34 -0.72
N THR A 181 -10.36 -1.94 -0.56
CA THR A 181 -9.24 -1.81 -1.52
C THR A 181 -8.62 -3.14 -1.89
N ASP A 182 -8.85 -4.18 -1.08
CA ASP A 182 -8.33 -5.52 -1.35
C ASP A 182 -9.28 -6.26 -2.29
N SER A 183 -8.72 -6.88 -3.34
CA SER A 183 -9.52 -7.53 -4.39
C SER A 183 -10.48 -8.59 -3.84
N ASP A 184 -10.11 -9.31 -2.79
CA ASP A 184 -10.95 -10.34 -2.19
C ASP A 184 -12.18 -9.76 -1.46
N GLN A 185 -12.00 -8.69 -0.66
CA GLN A 185 -13.10 -8.00 -0.01
C GLN A 185 -14.01 -7.30 -1.02
N VAL A 186 -13.43 -6.65 -2.03
CA VAL A 186 -14.20 -6.04 -3.11
C VAL A 186 -15.05 -7.09 -3.84
N LYS A 187 -14.49 -8.26 -4.18
CA LYS A 187 -15.27 -9.37 -4.75
C LYS A 187 -16.38 -9.85 -3.82
N ALA A 188 -16.11 -9.97 -2.52
CA ALA A 188 -17.08 -10.39 -1.51
C ALA A 188 -18.24 -9.40 -1.35
N ILE A 189 -18.02 -8.11 -1.62
CA ILE A 189 -19.02 -7.03 -1.56
C ILE A 189 -19.78 -6.90 -2.88
N VAL A 190 -19.07 -6.92 -4.01
CA VAL A 190 -19.64 -6.61 -5.34
C VAL A 190 -20.53 -7.74 -5.83
N LYS A 191 -20.19 -9.00 -5.53
CA LYS A 191 -21.02 -10.16 -5.89
C LYS A 191 -22.46 -10.03 -5.37
N PRO A 192 -22.71 -9.83 -4.05
CA PRO A 192 -24.06 -9.62 -3.55
C PRO A 192 -24.68 -8.30 -4.03
N LEU A 193 -23.93 -7.20 -4.15
CA LEU A 193 -24.47 -5.94 -4.70
C LEU A 193 -25.04 -6.11 -6.11
N ARG A 194 -24.31 -6.78 -7.02
CA ARG A 194 -24.79 -7.08 -8.38
C ARG A 194 -26.03 -7.98 -8.35
N ALA A 195 -26.08 -8.98 -7.47
CA ALA A 195 -27.27 -9.81 -7.28
C ALA A 195 -28.48 -9.03 -6.73
N LEU A 196 -28.25 -7.94 -6.00
CA LEU A 196 -29.24 -6.98 -5.51
C LEU A 196 -29.54 -5.85 -6.52
N GLY A 197 -29.11 -6.02 -7.78
CA GLY A 197 -29.40 -5.13 -8.90
C GLY A 197 -28.53 -3.88 -9.00
N ASP A 198 -27.45 -3.76 -8.21
CA ASP A 198 -26.52 -2.64 -8.36
C ASP A 198 -25.56 -2.84 -9.53
N LYS A 199 -25.36 -1.76 -10.28
CA LYS A 199 -24.31 -1.65 -11.29
C LYS A 199 -23.07 -1.05 -10.63
N ILE A 200 -22.04 -1.87 -10.44
CA ILE A 200 -20.77 -1.45 -9.85
C ILE A 200 -19.69 -1.41 -10.93
N ASP A 201 -19.13 -0.23 -11.11
CA ASP A 201 -17.99 0.04 -11.98
C ASP A 201 -16.69 -0.16 -11.20
N LEU A 202 -16.06 -1.33 -11.39
CA LEU A 202 -14.83 -1.69 -10.70
C LEU A 202 -13.61 -0.93 -11.21
N GLN A 203 -13.61 -0.52 -12.48
CA GLN A 203 -12.55 0.31 -13.04
C GLN A 203 -12.48 1.64 -12.30
N LYS A 204 -13.63 2.29 -12.11
CA LYS A 204 -13.71 3.54 -11.32
C LYS A 204 -13.40 3.31 -9.84
N HIS A 205 -13.93 2.26 -9.24
CA HIS A 205 -13.67 1.97 -7.83
C HIS A 205 -12.16 1.84 -7.52
N PHE A 206 -11.41 1.14 -8.37
CA PHE A 206 -9.98 0.95 -8.20
C PHE A 206 -9.13 2.09 -8.80
N GLY A 207 -9.69 2.96 -9.62
CA GLY A 207 -8.97 4.01 -10.33
C GLY A 207 -8.13 3.50 -11.50
N PHE A 208 -8.56 2.42 -12.15
CA PHE A 208 -7.91 1.90 -13.36
C PHE A 208 -8.00 2.90 -14.51
N LEU A 209 -6.94 3.02 -15.28
CA LEU A 209 -6.95 3.69 -16.58
C LEU A 209 -7.33 2.64 -17.63
N SER A 210 -8.47 2.85 -18.29
CA SER A 210 -9.01 1.91 -19.27
C SER A 210 -9.00 2.44 -20.71
N ASP A 211 -8.79 3.74 -20.91
CA ASP A 211 -8.66 4.37 -22.24
C ASP A 211 -7.20 4.67 -22.57
N TRP A 212 -6.74 4.19 -23.72
CA TRP A 212 -5.34 4.27 -24.13
C TRP A 212 -5.19 4.69 -25.58
N MET A 213 -4.18 5.50 -25.86
CA MET A 213 -3.60 5.60 -27.20
C MET A 213 -2.44 4.62 -27.28
N ILE A 214 -2.41 3.75 -28.29
CA ILE A 214 -1.39 2.71 -28.43
C ILE A 214 -0.70 2.77 -29.80
N VAL A 215 0.62 2.50 -29.83
CA VAL A 215 1.40 2.37 -31.07
C VAL A 215 2.46 1.28 -30.97
N GLY A 216 2.68 0.59 -32.07
CA GLY A 216 3.60 -0.53 -32.23
C GLY A 216 3.04 -1.56 -33.22
N PRO A 217 3.72 -2.71 -33.41
CA PRO A 217 4.88 -3.16 -32.66
C PRO A 217 6.19 -2.51 -33.15
N PHE A 218 7.10 -2.22 -32.23
CA PHE A 218 8.52 -1.94 -32.53
C PHE A 218 9.38 -3.16 -32.23
N ASP A 219 10.62 -3.16 -32.70
CA ASP A 219 11.50 -4.33 -32.63
C ASP A 219 12.04 -4.60 -31.21
N ASN A 220 11.64 -5.70 -30.58
CA ASN A 220 12.27 -6.16 -29.34
C ASN A 220 13.01 -7.49 -29.51
N ARG A 221 13.48 -7.80 -30.74
CA ARG A 221 14.27 -9.01 -30.95
C ARG A 221 15.50 -9.03 -30.04
N ASP A 222 15.81 -10.20 -29.49
CA ASP A 222 16.86 -10.43 -28.50
C ASP A 222 16.73 -9.52 -27.27
N LYS A 223 15.49 -9.08 -26.96
CA LYS A 223 15.14 -8.14 -25.89
C LYS A 223 15.78 -6.75 -26.02
N LYS A 224 16.37 -6.41 -27.17
CA LYS A 224 17.09 -5.14 -27.39
C LYS A 224 16.18 -3.91 -27.30
N GLY A 225 14.90 -4.08 -27.66
CA GLY A 225 13.90 -3.02 -27.68
C GLY A 225 13.66 -2.40 -26.32
N TYR A 226 14.02 -3.08 -25.22
CA TYR A 226 14.01 -2.49 -23.89
C TYR A 226 14.90 -1.25 -23.80
N ASP A 227 16.15 -1.33 -24.27
CA ASP A 227 17.13 -0.24 -24.20
C ASP A 227 17.12 0.68 -25.41
N THR A 228 16.62 0.22 -26.56
CA THR A 228 16.41 1.07 -27.73
C THR A 228 15.42 2.19 -27.42
N VAL A 229 15.83 3.43 -27.67
CA VAL A 229 14.95 4.61 -27.63
C VAL A 229 14.17 4.67 -28.94
N TYR A 230 12.84 4.58 -28.86
CA TYR A 230 11.95 4.81 -30.00
C TYR A 230 11.31 6.20 -29.90
N SER A 231 10.87 6.73 -31.04
CA SER A 231 10.27 8.08 -31.14
C SER A 231 9.24 8.43 -30.06
N PRO A 232 8.33 7.54 -29.60
CA PRO A 232 7.38 7.87 -28.53
C PRO A 232 8.03 8.27 -27.19
N GLU A 233 9.28 7.86 -26.92
CA GLU A 233 10.01 8.24 -25.70
C GLU A 233 10.48 9.70 -25.74
N ASP A 234 10.79 10.22 -26.93
CA ASP A 234 11.26 11.60 -27.10
C ASP A 234 10.09 12.57 -27.26
N LYS A 235 9.13 12.24 -28.14
CA LYS A 235 7.97 13.09 -28.44
C LYS A 235 6.76 12.24 -28.79
N ILE A 236 5.66 12.47 -28.06
CA ILE A 236 4.36 11.91 -28.38
C ILE A 236 3.69 12.80 -29.43
N ASP A 237 3.64 12.32 -30.67
CA ASP A 237 2.89 12.92 -31.77
C ASP A 237 1.87 11.92 -32.32
N PHE A 238 0.60 12.11 -31.95
CA PHE A 238 -0.49 11.21 -32.33
C PHE A 238 -0.80 11.22 -33.84
N SER A 239 -0.31 12.21 -34.60
CA SER A 239 -0.50 12.29 -36.05
C SER A 239 0.60 11.57 -36.85
N SER A 240 1.72 11.26 -36.20
CA SER A 240 2.90 10.68 -36.85
C SER A 240 2.67 9.25 -37.35
N THR A 241 3.37 8.91 -38.43
CA THR A 241 3.54 7.55 -38.91
C THR A 241 4.98 7.13 -38.62
N LEU A 242 5.15 6.03 -37.90
CA LEU A 242 6.44 5.59 -37.36
C LEU A 242 6.87 4.27 -38.02
N GLU A 243 8.18 4.07 -38.18
CA GLU A 243 8.71 2.78 -38.63
C GLU A 243 8.61 1.75 -37.49
N GLY A 244 7.79 0.72 -37.69
CA GLY A 244 7.61 -0.39 -36.78
C GLY A 244 8.33 -1.65 -37.23
N LYS A 245 8.19 -2.72 -36.46
CA LYS A 245 8.84 -4.01 -36.69
C LYS A 245 8.42 -4.67 -38.01
N GLU A 246 7.14 -4.56 -38.37
CA GLU A 246 6.53 -5.22 -39.53
C GLU A 246 6.09 -4.20 -40.60
N GLY A 247 6.67 -3.00 -40.56
CA GLY A 247 6.31 -1.87 -41.41
C GLY A 247 5.78 -0.69 -40.60
N LYS A 248 5.18 0.28 -41.29
CA LYS A 248 4.73 1.53 -40.69
C LYS A 248 3.57 1.33 -39.71
N VAL A 249 3.66 1.97 -38.55
CA VAL A 249 2.66 1.94 -37.48
C VAL A 249 2.16 3.34 -37.17
N LYS A 250 0.92 3.43 -36.68
CA LYS A 250 0.28 4.68 -36.26
C LYS A 250 -0.40 4.49 -34.91
N TRP A 251 -0.58 5.59 -34.19
CA TRP A 251 -1.36 5.61 -32.96
C TRP A 251 -2.81 5.23 -33.21
N LYS A 252 -3.38 4.44 -32.30
CA LYS A 252 -4.79 4.02 -32.31
C LYS A 252 -5.38 4.18 -30.92
N SER A 253 -6.65 4.59 -30.84
CA SER A 253 -7.40 4.57 -29.59
C SER A 253 -7.85 3.14 -29.31
N VAL A 254 -7.63 2.68 -28.09
CA VAL A 254 -8.08 1.37 -27.60
C VAL A 254 -8.58 1.51 -26.17
N ASN A 255 -9.50 0.65 -25.77
CA ASN A 255 -9.99 0.59 -24.41
C ASN A 255 -10.18 -0.85 -23.93
N THR A 256 -10.47 -1.02 -22.64
CA THR A 256 -10.88 -2.31 -22.06
C THR A 256 -12.12 -2.15 -21.20
N GLU A 257 -13.01 -3.13 -21.24
CA GLU A 257 -14.18 -3.25 -20.37
C GLU A 257 -13.93 -4.25 -19.21
N ASP A 258 -12.72 -4.79 -19.09
CA ASP A 258 -12.37 -5.72 -18.02
C ASP A 258 -12.49 -5.02 -16.65
N ASP A 259 -13.19 -5.66 -15.71
CA ASP A 259 -13.47 -5.14 -14.36
C ASP A 259 -12.18 -4.69 -13.61
N TYR A 260 -11.03 -5.28 -13.92
CA TYR A 260 -9.72 -4.99 -13.31
C TYR A 260 -8.80 -4.18 -14.23
N GLY A 261 -9.35 -3.57 -15.28
CA GLY A 261 -8.61 -2.69 -16.20
C GLY A 261 -7.52 -3.41 -16.98
N ILE A 262 -7.63 -4.73 -17.17
CA ILE A 262 -6.65 -5.49 -17.96
C ILE A 262 -6.85 -5.16 -19.44
N PHE A 263 -5.82 -4.61 -20.07
CA PHE A 263 -5.71 -4.54 -21.52
C PHE A 263 -4.80 -5.66 -22.02
N ASP A 264 -5.38 -6.60 -22.79
CA ASP A 264 -4.68 -7.72 -23.40
C ASP A 264 -4.30 -7.36 -24.84
N ILE A 265 -3.02 -7.01 -25.05
CA ILE A 265 -2.49 -6.63 -26.36
C ILE A 265 -2.51 -7.84 -27.31
N ALA A 266 -2.17 -9.04 -26.79
CA ALA A 266 -2.13 -10.25 -27.59
C ALA A 266 -3.51 -10.60 -28.17
N LYS A 267 -4.56 -10.42 -27.36
CA LYS A 267 -5.95 -10.68 -27.77
C LYS A 267 -6.55 -9.54 -28.61
N SER A 268 -6.33 -8.29 -28.21
CA SER A 268 -7.00 -7.12 -28.81
C SER A 268 -6.31 -6.59 -30.07
N ILE A 269 -5.02 -6.89 -30.25
CA ILE A 269 -4.23 -6.40 -31.39
C ILE A 269 -3.60 -7.57 -32.13
N SER A 270 -2.63 -8.23 -31.53
CA SER A 270 -1.94 -9.39 -32.09
C SER A 270 -0.93 -9.94 -31.06
N PRO A 271 -0.70 -11.27 -31.00
CA PRO A 271 0.29 -11.89 -30.12
C PRO A 271 1.72 -11.69 -30.63
N TYR A 272 2.14 -10.44 -30.80
CA TYR A 272 3.47 -10.10 -31.28
C TYR A 272 4.54 -10.61 -30.32
N LYS A 273 5.53 -11.32 -30.88
CA LYS A 273 6.73 -11.81 -30.20
C LYS A 273 7.89 -10.87 -30.47
N GLY A 274 8.81 -10.71 -29.52
CA GLY A 274 9.97 -9.83 -29.69
C GLY A 274 9.52 -8.44 -30.14
N ALA A 275 8.53 -7.87 -29.46
CA ALA A 275 7.89 -6.62 -29.81
C ALA A 275 7.83 -5.63 -28.64
N VAL A 276 7.84 -4.34 -28.96
CA VAL A 276 7.54 -3.26 -28.01
C VAL A 276 6.24 -2.58 -28.43
N MET A 277 5.41 -2.25 -27.45
CA MET A 277 4.22 -1.42 -27.60
C MET A 277 4.33 -0.24 -26.65
N TYR A 278 3.94 0.95 -27.11
CA TYR A 278 3.80 2.14 -26.29
C TYR A 278 2.32 2.46 -26.08
N CYS A 279 1.93 2.67 -24.83
CA CYS A 279 0.58 3.03 -24.43
C CYS A 279 0.61 4.38 -23.71
N VAL A 280 -0.28 5.29 -24.09
CA VAL A 280 -0.41 6.62 -23.49
C VAL A 280 -1.78 6.78 -22.89
N ALA A 281 -1.83 7.31 -21.66
CA ALA A 281 -3.06 7.75 -21.01
C ALA A 281 -2.88 9.14 -20.41
N ASP A 282 -3.96 9.92 -20.42
CA ASP A 282 -4.03 11.21 -19.73
C ASP A 282 -4.57 11.01 -18.31
N PHE A 283 -3.97 11.69 -17.33
CA PHE A 283 -4.50 11.81 -15.98
C PHE A 283 -4.64 13.28 -15.59
N TYR A 284 -5.87 13.69 -15.26
CA TYR A 284 -6.16 15.07 -14.85
C TYR A 284 -6.24 15.14 -13.33
N SER A 285 -5.34 15.90 -12.72
CA SER A 285 -5.30 16.09 -11.27
C SER A 285 -5.85 17.48 -10.93
N PRO A 286 -6.80 17.60 -9.97
CA PRO A 286 -7.38 18.90 -9.62
C PRO A 286 -6.38 19.84 -8.92
N GLN A 287 -5.31 19.28 -8.35
CA GLN A 287 -4.29 20.01 -7.59
C GLN A 287 -2.95 19.26 -7.68
N GLU A 288 -1.91 19.77 -7.03
CA GLU A 288 -0.68 18.98 -6.88
C GLU A 288 -0.92 17.81 -5.91
N GLN A 289 -0.59 16.58 -6.33
CA GLN A 289 -0.84 15.38 -5.53
C GLN A 289 0.34 14.40 -5.60
N SER A 290 0.75 13.89 -4.43
CA SER A 290 1.65 12.75 -4.33
C SER A 290 0.84 11.46 -4.26
N LEU A 291 0.92 10.64 -5.30
CA LEU A 291 0.14 9.41 -5.49
C LEU A 291 1.07 8.27 -5.90
N GLU A 292 0.49 7.14 -6.25
CA GLU A 292 1.20 6.01 -6.84
C GLU A 292 0.57 5.62 -8.18
N ILE A 293 1.42 5.35 -9.17
CA ILE A 293 1.04 4.54 -10.32
C ILE A 293 1.25 3.09 -9.92
N ARG A 294 0.20 2.29 -9.99
CA ARG A 294 0.25 0.86 -9.70
C ARG A 294 0.01 0.05 -10.96
N LEU A 295 0.95 -0.84 -11.26
CA LEU A 295 1.02 -1.60 -12.51
C LEU A 295 1.03 -3.10 -12.20
N GLY A 296 0.30 -3.87 -13.00
CA GLY A 296 0.50 -5.32 -13.14
C GLY A 296 0.84 -5.64 -14.59
N THR A 297 1.89 -6.42 -14.82
CA THR A 297 2.24 -6.93 -16.15
C THR A 297 3.27 -8.07 -16.02
N PRO A 298 3.17 -9.14 -16.84
CA PRO A 298 4.23 -10.15 -16.93
C PRO A 298 5.40 -9.73 -17.82
N ASN A 299 5.33 -8.57 -18.48
CA ASN A 299 6.28 -8.13 -19.49
C ASN A 299 7.28 -7.11 -18.91
N ALA A 300 8.43 -6.91 -19.57
CA ALA A 300 9.37 -5.86 -19.17
C ALA A 300 8.81 -4.49 -19.54
N TRP A 301 9.13 -3.45 -18.76
CA TRP A 301 8.46 -2.17 -18.91
C TRP A 301 9.28 -0.97 -18.45
N LYS A 302 8.93 0.19 -19.00
CA LYS A 302 9.41 1.52 -18.58
C LYS A 302 8.22 2.48 -18.55
N ILE A 303 8.21 3.43 -17.62
CA ILE A 303 7.13 4.40 -17.51
C ILE A 303 7.67 5.82 -17.36
N TRP A 304 7.05 6.75 -18.09
CA TRP A 304 7.32 8.17 -18.03
C TRP A 304 6.05 8.92 -17.62
N VAL A 305 6.27 10.04 -16.93
CA VAL A 305 5.21 11.00 -16.60
C VAL A 305 5.68 12.38 -17.02
N ASN A 306 4.88 13.05 -17.86
CA ASN A 306 5.20 14.36 -18.41
C ASN A 306 6.60 14.41 -19.07
N GLY A 307 6.96 13.36 -19.83
CA GLY A 307 8.23 13.25 -20.55
C GLY A 307 9.44 12.89 -19.68
N LYS A 308 9.27 12.70 -18.36
CA LYS A 308 10.36 12.29 -17.46
C LYS A 308 10.26 10.82 -17.14
N LEU A 309 11.35 10.07 -17.33
CA LEU A 309 11.43 8.66 -16.94
C LEU A 309 11.24 8.56 -15.43
N LEU A 310 10.23 7.81 -15.01
CA LEU A 310 9.87 7.65 -13.62
C LEU A 310 10.39 6.33 -13.06
N PHE A 311 10.25 5.24 -13.81
CA PHE A 311 10.70 3.92 -13.39
C PHE A 311 10.92 2.98 -14.59
N ALA A 312 11.79 1.99 -14.42
CA ALA A 312 12.12 1.00 -15.42
C ALA A 312 12.39 -0.36 -14.77
N ARG A 313 11.88 -1.44 -15.39
CA ARG A 313 12.12 -2.81 -14.93
C ARG A 313 12.27 -3.79 -16.10
N ASN A 314 13.46 -4.37 -16.22
CA ASN A 314 13.78 -5.35 -17.26
C ASN A 314 13.54 -6.77 -16.76
N GLU A 315 12.28 -7.14 -16.58
CA GLU A 315 11.91 -8.47 -16.10
C GLU A 315 10.75 -9.04 -16.91
N TYR A 316 10.87 -10.30 -17.30
CA TYR A 316 9.86 -11.02 -18.07
C TYR A 316 9.32 -12.19 -17.26
N HIS A 317 8.07 -12.57 -17.54
CA HIS A 317 7.40 -13.78 -17.07
C HIS A 317 7.21 -13.90 -15.55
N ARG A 318 7.07 -12.76 -14.88
CA ARG A 318 6.91 -12.67 -13.41
C ARG A 318 5.47 -12.93 -12.92
N GLY A 319 4.64 -13.58 -13.72
CA GLY A 319 3.19 -13.61 -13.53
C GLY A 319 2.61 -12.19 -13.55
N MET A 320 1.34 -12.05 -13.16
CA MET A 320 0.68 -10.75 -13.06
C MET A 320 -0.31 -10.77 -11.91
N VAL A 321 -0.15 -9.85 -10.98
CA VAL A 321 -1.04 -9.62 -9.83
C VAL A 321 -1.39 -8.13 -9.81
N VAL A 322 -2.58 -7.79 -9.31
CA VAL A 322 -2.97 -6.39 -9.07
C VAL A 322 -1.90 -5.73 -8.20
N ASP A 323 -1.48 -4.51 -8.58
CA ASP A 323 -0.49 -3.71 -7.83
C ASP A 323 0.89 -4.37 -7.67
N GLN A 324 1.27 -5.29 -8.55
CA GLN A 324 2.59 -5.94 -8.54
C GLN A 324 3.75 -4.94 -8.43
N TYR A 325 3.62 -3.79 -9.08
CA TYR A 325 4.52 -2.66 -8.94
C TYR A 325 3.76 -1.44 -8.43
N SER A 326 4.34 -0.71 -7.49
CA SER A 326 3.83 0.57 -6.99
C SER A 326 4.93 1.62 -7.11
N VAL A 327 4.71 2.63 -7.94
CA VAL A 327 5.69 3.67 -8.26
C VAL A 327 5.18 5.01 -7.73
N PRO A 328 5.84 5.62 -6.73
CA PRO A 328 5.48 6.96 -6.27
C PRO A 328 5.60 7.97 -7.41
N VAL A 329 4.62 8.86 -7.51
CA VAL A 329 4.56 9.92 -8.53
C VAL A 329 4.03 11.21 -7.92
N LYS A 330 4.53 12.33 -8.42
CA LYS A 330 3.99 13.66 -8.11
C LYS A 330 3.32 14.23 -9.36
N PHE A 331 1.99 14.33 -9.34
CA PHE A 331 1.23 14.93 -10.42
C PHE A 331 1.08 16.43 -10.21
N LYS A 332 1.18 17.19 -11.30
CA LYS A 332 0.88 18.63 -11.31
C LYS A 332 -0.63 18.86 -11.46
N PRO A 333 -1.16 20.03 -11.06
CA PRO A 333 -2.52 20.42 -11.43
C PRO A 333 -2.75 20.35 -12.94
N GLY A 334 -3.95 19.96 -13.35
CA GLY A 334 -4.36 19.78 -14.74
C GLY A 334 -3.89 18.47 -15.36
N LYS A 335 -3.64 18.50 -16.67
CA LYS A 335 -3.29 17.33 -17.48
C LYS A 335 -1.87 16.84 -17.17
N ASN A 336 -1.76 15.54 -16.90
CA ASN A 336 -0.52 14.79 -16.83
C ASN A 336 -0.56 13.67 -17.88
N VAL A 337 0.53 13.49 -18.61
CA VAL A 337 0.65 12.46 -19.65
C VAL A 337 1.48 11.30 -19.11
N ILE A 338 0.92 10.10 -19.15
CA ILE A 338 1.57 8.87 -18.72
C ILE A 338 1.89 8.07 -19.98
N LEU A 339 3.16 7.73 -20.18
CA LEU A 339 3.64 6.87 -21.27
C LEU A 339 4.18 5.58 -20.67
N LEU A 340 3.64 4.45 -21.11
CA LEU A 340 4.07 3.11 -20.73
C LEU A 340 4.68 2.41 -21.94
N LYS A 341 5.93 1.97 -21.82
CA LYS A 341 6.58 1.05 -22.76
C LYS A 341 6.44 -0.36 -22.21
N LEU A 342 5.91 -1.28 -23.01
CA LEU A 342 5.87 -2.71 -22.66
C LEU A 342 6.62 -3.53 -23.71
N CYS A 343 7.50 -4.41 -23.25
CA CYS A 343 8.38 -5.22 -24.08
C CYS A 343 8.02 -6.69 -23.91
N GLN A 344 7.67 -7.36 -25.00
CA GLN A 344 7.45 -8.81 -25.06
C GLN A 344 8.62 -9.49 -25.77
N ASN A 345 9.04 -10.66 -25.27
CA ASN A 345 10.14 -11.43 -25.86
C ASN A 345 9.63 -12.49 -26.86
N GLU A 346 10.54 -13.30 -27.41
CA GLU A 346 10.26 -14.26 -28.47
C GLU A 346 9.95 -15.67 -27.98
N GLN A 347 9.93 -15.87 -26.66
CA GLN A 347 9.61 -17.17 -26.09
C GLN A 347 8.26 -17.64 -26.62
N THR A 348 8.13 -18.92 -26.94
CA THR A 348 6.94 -19.48 -27.60
C THR A 348 6.07 -20.33 -26.69
N ASP A 349 6.54 -20.63 -25.48
CA ASP A 349 5.77 -21.39 -24.50
C ASP A 349 4.45 -20.68 -24.17
N SER A 350 3.37 -21.44 -24.04
CA SER A 350 2.02 -20.90 -23.81
C SER A 350 1.95 -20.00 -22.56
N TRP A 351 2.69 -20.35 -21.51
CA TRP A 351 2.76 -19.57 -20.27
C TRP A 351 3.49 -18.23 -20.42
N ALA A 352 4.33 -18.08 -21.44
CA ALA A 352 5.14 -16.91 -21.73
C ALA A 352 4.48 -15.94 -22.74
N GLN A 353 3.31 -16.29 -23.30
CA GLN A 353 2.65 -15.50 -24.34
C GLN A 353 1.81 -14.33 -23.83
N ARG A 354 1.64 -14.20 -22.50
CA ARG A 354 0.81 -13.12 -21.94
C ARG A 354 1.45 -11.78 -22.26
N TYR A 355 0.78 -11.00 -23.10
CA TYR A 355 1.17 -9.63 -23.45
C TYR A 355 0.06 -8.69 -23.05
N GLN A 356 0.09 -8.27 -21.80
CA GLN A 356 -1.03 -7.56 -21.18
C GLN A 356 -0.56 -6.70 -20.02
N PHE A 357 -1.38 -5.73 -19.66
CA PHE A 357 -1.12 -4.88 -18.52
C PHE A 357 -2.41 -4.36 -17.90
N GLN A 358 -2.31 -3.90 -16.67
CA GLN A 358 -3.32 -3.05 -16.05
C GLN A 358 -2.60 -1.97 -15.28
N LEU A 359 -3.12 -0.74 -15.30
CA LEU A 359 -2.52 0.39 -14.60
C LEU A 359 -3.61 1.20 -13.91
N ARG A 360 -3.40 1.52 -12.64
CA ARG A 360 -4.30 2.39 -11.87
C ARG A 360 -3.55 3.49 -11.13
N ILE A 361 -4.27 4.54 -10.79
CA ILE A 361 -3.78 5.60 -9.92
C ILE A 361 -4.39 5.41 -8.53
N ALA A 362 -3.54 5.38 -7.50
CA ALA A 362 -3.98 5.15 -6.14
C ALA A 362 -3.22 6.04 -5.14
N ARG A 363 -3.82 6.26 -3.97
CA ARG A 363 -3.08 6.74 -2.80
C ARG A 363 -2.18 5.61 -2.28
N PRO A 364 -1.14 5.90 -1.47
CA PRO A 364 -0.36 4.88 -0.78
C PRO A 364 -1.21 3.89 0.06
N SER A 365 -2.38 4.35 0.54
CA SER A 365 -3.35 3.49 1.23
C SER A 365 -4.02 2.44 0.34
N GLY A 366 -3.86 2.51 -0.99
CA GLY A 366 -4.49 1.63 -1.97
C GLY A 366 -5.84 2.12 -2.52
N ILE A 367 -6.39 3.20 -1.96
CA ILE A 367 -7.63 3.82 -2.43
C ILE A 367 -7.40 4.40 -3.83
N GLY A 368 -8.26 4.01 -4.79
CA GLY A 368 -8.21 4.51 -6.17
C GLY A 368 -8.42 6.03 -6.24
N VAL A 369 -7.78 6.67 -7.22
CA VAL A 369 -7.95 8.09 -7.51
C VAL A 369 -8.36 8.24 -8.97
N LEU A 370 -9.52 8.85 -9.17
CA LEU A 370 -10.07 9.11 -10.50
C LEU A 370 -9.42 10.34 -11.15
N SER A 371 -9.27 10.27 -12.47
CA SER A 371 -8.93 11.41 -13.32
C SER A 371 -10.09 12.41 -13.32
N GLN A 372 -9.81 13.68 -13.02
CA GLN A 372 -10.81 14.75 -12.93
C GLN A 372 -10.53 15.82 -13.97
N LYS A 373 -11.07 15.63 -15.18
CA LYS A 373 -11.02 16.67 -16.20
C LYS A 373 -11.96 17.80 -15.77
N ALA A 374 -11.44 19.02 -15.62
CA ALA A 374 -12.30 20.18 -15.37
C ALA A 374 -13.34 20.26 -16.50
N GLU A 375 -14.61 20.31 -16.14
CA GLU A 375 -15.66 20.59 -17.12
C GLU A 375 -15.35 21.96 -17.72
N ALA A 376 -15.32 22.05 -19.05
CA ALA A 376 -15.26 23.33 -19.71
C ALA A 376 -16.50 24.10 -19.26
N THR A 377 -16.29 25.16 -18.49
CA THR A 377 -17.36 26.10 -18.17
C THR A 377 -17.77 26.73 -19.50
N THR A 378 -18.88 26.25 -20.06
CA THR A 378 -19.54 26.93 -21.16
C THR A 378 -20.02 28.26 -20.60
N GLN A 379 -19.18 29.30 -20.69
CA GLN A 379 -19.65 30.67 -20.52
C GLN A 379 -20.66 30.89 -21.65
N LEU A 380 -21.95 30.77 -21.32
CA LEU A 380 -22.99 31.40 -22.11
C LEU A 380 -22.61 32.89 -22.15
N SER A 381 -22.19 33.34 -23.33
CA SER A 381 -21.97 34.76 -23.59
C SER A 381 -23.31 35.49 -23.42
N PRO A 382 -23.30 36.71 -22.86
CA PRO A 382 -24.50 37.42 -22.41
C PRO A 382 -25.51 37.71 -23.53
#